data_AF-A0A6C1N597-F1
#
_entry.id   AF-A0A6C1N597-F1
#
_cell.length_a   1.000
_cell.length_b   1.000
_cell.length_c   1.000
_cell.angle_alpha   90.00
_cell.angle_beta   90.00
_cell.angle_gamma   90.00
#
_symmetry.space_group_name_H-M   'P 1'
#
loop_
_entity.id
_entity.type
_entity.pdbx_description
1 polymer ?
#
loop_
_entity_poly.entity_id
_entity_poly.type
_entity_poly.pdbx_seq_one_letter_code
_entity_poly.pdbx_strand_id
1 'polypeptide(L)'
;MTSGVGDQVVIRQLGRQPYGPIWQQMKTFTDARDDQQPDELWLLEHERVFTQGQAGKAEHLLAPGDIPVVQVDRGGQVTYHGPGQIMVYTLVNLQRRGLGVRDLVSLLERTLVATMAHWGLDTHPRGDAPGVYLG
;
A
#
# COMPACT_ATOMS: atom_id res chain seq x y z
N MET A 1 -8.91 3.07 30.60
CA MET A 1 -8.24 1.95 29.91
C MET A 1 -6.97 2.52 29.30
N THR A 2 -5.80 2.15 29.81
CA THR A 2 -4.53 2.60 29.25
C THR A 2 -4.31 1.83 27.95
N SER A 3 -4.39 2.52 26.82
CA SER A 3 -4.08 1.94 25.50
C SER A 3 -2.69 1.33 25.56
N GLY A 4 -2.59 0.03 25.37
CA GLY A 4 -1.29 -0.64 25.24
C GLY A 4 -0.56 -0.10 24.01
N VAL A 5 0.75 -0.28 23.95
CA VAL A 5 1.56 0.10 22.77
C VAL A 5 1.01 -0.55 21.47
N GLY A 6 0.32 -1.69 21.58
CA GLY A 6 -0.39 -2.35 20.48
C GLY A 6 -1.61 -1.61 19.91
N ASP A 7 -2.16 -0.61 20.61
CA ASP A 7 -3.32 0.16 20.14
C ASP A 7 -2.93 1.44 19.39
N GLN A 8 -1.68 1.89 19.53
CA GLN A 8 -1.22 3.11 18.88
C GLN A 8 -0.81 2.83 17.42
N VAL A 9 -1.31 3.66 16.51
CA VAL A 9 -0.88 3.69 15.11
C VAL A 9 -0.16 5.01 14.86
N VAL A 10 1.07 4.95 14.37
CA VAL A 10 1.84 6.14 14.00
C VAL A 10 1.58 6.47 12.53
N ILE A 11 1.19 7.70 12.25
CA ILE A 11 0.98 8.18 10.88
C ILE A 11 2.21 8.98 10.46
N ARG A 12 2.88 8.57 9.38
CA ARG A 12 4.01 9.29 8.79
C ARG A 12 3.59 9.93 7.49
N GLN A 13 3.80 11.24 7.36
CA GLN A 13 3.64 11.96 6.10
C GLN A 13 5.03 12.24 5.52
N LEU A 14 5.38 11.54 4.44
CA LEU A 14 6.74 11.56 3.88
C LEU A 14 6.88 12.46 2.64
N GLY A 15 5.77 13.03 2.15
CA GLY A 15 5.77 13.88 0.96
C GLY A 15 6.08 13.10 -0.32
N ARG A 16 6.79 13.73 -1.26
CA ARG A 16 7.20 13.07 -2.52
C ARG A 16 8.53 12.35 -2.35
N GLN A 17 8.59 11.08 -2.75
CA GLN A 17 9.75 10.22 -2.49
C GLN A 17 10.09 9.31 -3.69
N PRO A 18 11.38 9.05 -3.96
CA PRO A 18 11.78 7.99 -4.89
C PRO A 18 11.35 6.61 -4.35
N TYR A 19 11.03 5.68 -5.25
CA TYR A 19 10.48 4.37 -4.87
C TYR A 19 11.46 3.52 -4.05
N GLY A 20 12.68 3.33 -4.57
CA GLY A 20 13.66 2.40 -4.01
C GLY A 20 14.00 2.63 -2.53
N PRO A 21 14.35 3.87 -2.12
CA PRO A 21 14.67 4.17 -0.72
C PRO A 21 13.50 3.91 0.24
N ILE A 22 12.27 4.22 -0.16
CA ILE A 22 11.08 3.95 0.67
C ILE A 22 10.83 2.45 0.77
N TRP A 23 10.93 1.71 -0.33
CA TRP A 23 10.80 0.25 -0.30
C TRP A 23 11.82 -0.39 0.64
N GLN A 24 13.09 0.02 0.59
CA GLN A 24 14.11 -0.49 1.49
C GLN A 24 13.83 -0.13 2.95
N GLN A 25 13.36 1.09 3.24
CA GLN A 25 12.97 1.48 4.59
C GLN A 25 11.79 0.65 5.11
N MET A 26 10.78 0.37 4.29
CA MET A 26 9.66 -0.49 4.69
C MET A 26 10.12 -1.91 5.02
N LYS A 27 11.04 -2.46 4.21
CA LYS A 27 11.64 -3.78 4.47
C LYS A 27 12.40 -3.78 5.80
N THR A 28 13.33 -2.85 5.98
CA THR A 28 14.13 -2.74 7.21
C THR A 28 13.24 -2.56 8.44
N PHE A 29 12.19 -1.74 8.35
CA PHE A 29 11.24 -1.55 9.44
C PHE A 29 10.47 -2.85 9.75
N THR A 30 10.08 -3.61 8.73
CA THR A 30 9.35 -4.87 8.91
C THR A 30 10.26 -5.96 9.47
N ASP A 31 11.49 -6.07 8.98
CA ASP A 31 12.48 -7.07 9.39
C ASP A 31 12.99 -6.84 10.82
N ALA A 32 13.13 -5.59 11.23
CA ALA A 32 13.59 -5.21 12.57
C ALA A 32 12.43 -5.12 13.59
N ARG A 33 11.21 -5.47 13.19
CA ARG A 33 10.03 -5.29 14.04
C ARG A 33 10.04 -6.26 15.22
N ASP A 34 9.74 -5.72 16.39
CA ASP A 34 9.39 -6.50 17.58
C ASP A 34 7.91 -6.27 17.98
N ASP A 35 7.47 -6.99 19.02
CA ASP A 35 6.10 -6.89 19.54
C ASP A 35 5.79 -5.54 20.22
N GLN A 36 6.82 -4.76 20.54
CA GLN A 36 6.72 -3.47 21.24
C GLN A 36 6.70 -2.28 20.26
N GLN A 37 7.04 -2.46 18.99
CA GLN A 37 6.94 -1.38 18.02
C GLN A 37 5.48 -1.17 17.56
N PRO A 38 4.98 0.09 17.58
CA PRO A 38 3.64 0.41 17.11
C PRO A 38 3.47 0.11 15.61
N ASP A 39 2.24 -0.02 15.16
CA ASP A 39 1.95 -0.10 13.72
C ASP A 39 2.10 1.28 13.08
N GLU A 40 2.42 1.31 11.79
CA GLU A 40 2.62 2.57 11.08
C GLU A 40 1.86 2.62 9.75
N LEU A 41 1.35 3.80 9.44
CA LEU A 41 0.80 4.15 8.12
C LEU A 41 1.69 5.20 7.48
N TRP A 42 2.28 4.89 6.34
CA TRP A 42 3.15 5.83 5.62
C TRP A 42 2.41 6.40 4.42
N LEU A 43 2.21 7.71 4.43
CA LEU A 43 1.51 8.47 3.40
C LEU A 43 2.53 9.27 2.59
N LEU A 44 2.51 9.09 1.28
CA LEU A 44 3.46 9.72 0.37
C LEU A 44 2.96 9.70 -1.08
N GLU A 45 3.69 10.38 -1.95
CA GLU A 45 3.61 10.22 -3.40
C GLU A 45 4.95 9.71 -3.93
N HIS A 46 4.94 8.94 -5.01
CA HIS A 46 6.17 8.56 -5.67
C HIS A 46 6.52 9.48 -6.84
N GLU A 47 7.81 9.59 -7.13
CA GLU A 47 8.26 9.94 -8.47
C GLU A 47 7.74 8.90 -9.49
N ARG A 48 7.73 9.26 -10.78
CA ARG A 48 7.19 8.38 -11.83
C ARG A 48 7.95 7.04 -11.82
N VAL A 49 7.25 5.93 -11.63
CA VAL A 49 7.85 4.59 -11.58
C VAL A 49 6.84 3.53 -12.02
N PHE A 50 7.31 2.52 -12.74
CA PHE A 50 6.60 1.25 -12.89
C PHE A 50 7.14 0.25 -11.88
N THR A 51 6.25 -0.48 -11.21
CA THR A 51 6.64 -1.62 -10.37
C THR A 51 6.08 -2.89 -10.96
N GLN A 52 6.89 -3.94 -11.00
CA GLN A 52 6.52 -5.25 -11.50
C GLN A 52 6.52 -6.25 -10.35
N GLY A 53 5.33 -6.74 -10.00
CA GLY A 53 5.15 -7.76 -8.96
C GLY A 53 5.52 -9.16 -9.44
N GLN A 54 5.44 -10.13 -8.54
CA GLN A 54 5.87 -11.52 -8.77
C GLN A 54 5.10 -12.23 -9.91
N ALA A 55 3.85 -11.85 -10.16
CA ALA A 55 3.05 -12.40 -11.26
C ALA A 55 3.20 -11.60 -12.57
N GLY A 56 4.01 -10.54 -12.55
CA GLY A 56 4.30 -9.73 -13.72
C GLY A 56 5.32 -10.41 -14.63
N LYS A 57 5.01 -10.50 -15.92
CA LYS A 57 5.97 -10.88 -16.94
C LYS A 57 6.50 -9.64 -17.65
N ALA A 58 7.74 -9.71 -18.15
CA ALA A 58 8.36 -8.60 -18.88
C ALA A 58 7.51 -8.14 -20.09
N GLU A 59 6.80 -9.08 -20.73
CA GLU A 59 5.89 -8.81 -21.85
C GLU A 59 4.64 -7.97 -21.49
N HIS A 60 4.28 -7.85 -20.21
CA HIS A 60 3.18 -6.99 -19.76
C HIS A 60 3.58 -5.51 -19.69
N LEU A 61 4.87 -5.19 -19.88
CA LEU A 61 5.37 -3.83 -19.94
C LEU A 61 5.39 -3.35 -21.39
N LEU A 62 4.33 -2.65 -21.81
CA LEU A 62 4.10 -2.36 -23.22
C LEU A 62 5.03 -1.25 -23.79
N ALA A 63 5.37 -0.22 -23.00
CA ALA A 63 6.30 0.85 -23.40
C ALA A 63 6.63 1.78 -22.20
N PRO A 64 7.68 1.50 -21.40
CA PRO A 64 7.97 2.31 -20.21
C PRO A 64 8.56 3.69 -20.54
N GLY A 65 9.09 3.89 -21.75
CA GLY A 65 9.87 5.09 -22.10
C GLY A 65 11.03 5.28 -21.12
N ASP A 66 11.20 6.51 -20.62
CA ASP A 66 12.24 6.86 -19.64
C ASP A 66 11.82 6.61 -18.18
N ILE A 67 10.64 6.02 -17.93
CA ILE A 67 10.16 5.76 -16.57
C ILE A 67 10.87 4.52 -16.00
N PRO A 68 11.50 4.61 -14.81
CA PRO A 68 12.14 3.47 -14.18
C PRO A 68 11.17 2.31 -13.93
N VAL A 69 11.66 1.09 -14.10
CA VAL A 69 10.92 -0.15 -13.82
C VAL A 69 11.61 -0.88 -12.70
N VAL A 70 10.91 -1.12 -11.59
CA VAL A 70 11.45 -1.77 -10.39
C VAL A 70 10.77 -3.12 -10.19
N GLN A 71 11.57 -4.18 -10.08
CA GLN A 71 11.08 -5.50 -9.68
C GLN A 71 10.82 -5.52 -8.18
N VAL A 72 9.66 -6.00 -7.78
CA VAL A 72 9.20 -5.95 -6.38
C VAL A 72 8.57 -7.26 -5.96
N ASP A 73 8.52 -7.49 -4.66
CA ASP A 73 8.04 -8.73 -4.04
C ASP A 73 6.52 -8.78 -3.82
N ARG A 74 5.79 -7.71 -4.15
CA ARG A 74 4.32 -7.72 -4.06
C ARG A 74 3.69 -8.66 -5.10
N GLY A 75 2.50 -9.14 -4.78
CA GLY A 75 1.62 -9.82 -5.72
C GLY A 75 1.16 -8.91 -6.86
N GLY A 76 0.51 -9.51 -7.86
CA GLY A 76 -0.01 -8.82 -9.04
C GLY A 76 1.03 -8.62 -10.14
N GLN A 77 0.60 -7.96 -11.20
CA GLN A 77 1.40 -7.71 -12.41
C GLN A 77 2.13 -6.36 -12.30
N VAL A 78 2.14 -5.59 -13.38
CA VAL A 78 2.72 -4.24 -13.47
C VAL A 78 1.72 -3.21 -12.95
N THR A 79 2.18 -2.20 -12.22
CA THR A 79 1.39 -0.98 -11.95
C THR A 79 2.28 0.26 -12.03
N TYR A 80 1.64 1.42 -12.19
CA TYR A 80 2.29 2.72 -12.26
C TYR A 80 2.06 3.52 -10.99
N HIS A 81 3.10 4.26 -10.57
CA HIS A 81 3.01 5.29 -9.54
C HIS A 81 3.64 6.59 -10.00
N GLY A 82 3.13 7.72 -9.49
CA GLY A 82 3.64 9.04 -9.82
C GLY A 82 2.97 10.18 -9.07
N PRO A 83 3.38 11.43 -9.34
CA PRO A 83 2.80 12.63 -8.74
C PRO A 83 1.28 12.70 -8.91
N GLY A 84 0.57 13.07 -7.84
CA GLY A 84 -0.90 13.10 -7.76
C GLY A 84 -1.54 11.78 -7.32
N GLN A 85 -0.77 10.69 -7.19
CA GLN A 85 -1.24 9.44 -6.61
C GLN A 85 -0.77 9.30 -5.17
N ILE A 86 -1.72 9.31 -4.23
CA ILE A 86 -1.44 9.08 -2.81
C ILE A 86 -1.21 7.59 -2.59
N MET A 87 -0.05 7.26 -2.03
CA MET A 87 0.30 5.94 -1.54
C MET A 87 0.08 5.90 -0.03
N VAL A 88 -0.54 4.84 0.45
CA VAL A 88 -0.66 4.53 1.88
C VAL A 88 -0.09 3.13 2.10
N TYR A 89 1.11 3.05 2.66
CA TYR A 89 1.70 1.77 3.04
C TYR A 89 1.30 1.43 4.47
N THR A 90 0.68 0.26 4.65
CA THR A 90 0.21 -0.23 5.96
C THR A 90 1.22 -1.20 6.56
N LEU A 91 2.12 -0.68 7.39
CA LEU A 91 3.11 -1.50 8.09
C LEU A 91 2.50 -1.94 9.41
N VAL A 92 1.78 -3.06 9.39
CA VAL A 92 0.96 -3.55 10.51
C VAL A 92 1.36 -4.98 10.88
N ASN A 93 1.51 -5.26 12.18
CA ASN A 93 1.64 -6.62 12.67
C ASN A 93 0.24 -7.29 12.71
N LEU A 94 -0.05 -8.09 11.69
CA LEU A 94 -1.36 -8.74 11.54
C LEU A 94 -1.66 -9.76 12.64
N GLN A 95 -0.66 -10.50 13.11
CA GLN A 95 -0.83 -11.47 14.19
C GLN A 95 -1.24 -10.78 15.49
N ARG A 96 -0.57 -9.68 15.85
CA ARG A 96 -0.91 -8.87 17.03
C ARG A 96 -2.33 -8.29 16.94
N ARG A 97 -2.77 -7.96 15.73
CA ARG A 97 -4.13 -7.44 15.46
C ARG A 97 -5.19 -8.54 15.31
N GLY A 98 -4.80 -9.82 15.31
CA GLY A 98 -5.71 -10.94 15.06
C GLY A 98 -6.33 -10.92 13.65
N LEU A 99 -5.62 -10.37 12.66
CA LEU A 99 -6.10 -10.21 11.28
C LEU A 99 -5.41 -11.20 10.34
N GLY A 100 -6.18 -11.75 9.40
CA GLY A 100 -5.62 -12.38 8.21
C GLY A 100 -5.33 -11.36 7.10
N VAL A 101 -4.56 -11.76 6.08
CA VAL A 101 -4.28 -10.92 4.91
C VAL A 101 -5.57 -10.50 4.18
N ARG A 102 -6.53 -11.42 4.03
CA ARG A 102 -7.83 -11.12 3.40
C ARG A 102 -8.66 -10.13 4.21
N ASP A 103 -8.57 -10.19 5.53
CA ASP A 103 -9.27 -9.25 6.42
C ASP A 103 -8.69 -7.84 6.26
N LEU A 104 -7.36 -7.73 6.16
CA LEU A 104 -6.70 -6.45 5.89
C LEU A 104 -7.12 -5.90 4.52
N VAL A 105 -7.07 -6.70 3.45
CA VAL A 105 -7.48 -6.26 2.10
C VAL A 105 -8.93 -5.77 2.12
N SER A 106 -9.83 -6.54 2.71
CA SER A 106 -11.25 -6.16 2.80
C SER A 106 -11.44 -4.88 3.63
N LEU A 107 -10.64 -4.69 4.68
CA LEU A 107 -10.66 -3.47 5.49
C LEU A 107 -10.19 -2.25 4.69
N LEU A 108 -9.13 -2.39 3.89
CA LEU A 108 -8.63 -1.33 3.01
C LEU A 108 -9.66 -0.96 1.95
N GLU A 109 -10.28 -1.94 1.31
CA GLU A 109 -11.35 -1.71 0.32
C GLU A 109 -12.53 -0.97 0.92
N ARG A 110 -13.06 -1.42 2.07
CA ARG A 110 -14.14 -0.73 2.77
C ARG A 110 -13.75 0.69 3.21
N THR A 111 -12.51 0.88 3.64
CA THR A 111 -12.01 2.20 4.03
C THR A 111 -11.99 3.14 2.82
N LEU A 112 -11.52 2.67 1.66
CA LEU A 112 -11.53 3.45 0.43
C LEU A 112 -12.95 3.79 -0.02
N VAL A 113 -13.88 2.83 0.00
CA VAL A 113 -15.30 3.08 -0.33
C VAL A 113 -15.90 4.14 0.59
N ALA A 114 -15.73 3.99 1.90
CA ALA A 114 -16.23 4.97 2.87
C ALA A 114 -15.60 6.35 2.64
N THR A 115 -14.31 6.40 2.34
CA THR A 115 -13.59 7.64 2.05
C THR A 115 -14.16 8.30 0.78
N MET A 116 -14.33 7.56 -0.31
CA MET A 116 -14.92 8.06 -1.56
C MET A 116 -16.36 8.57 -1.39
N ALA A 117 -17.17 7.94 -0.54
CA ALA A 117 -18.53 8.37 -0.24
C ALA A 117 -18.60 9.80 0.37
N HIS A 118 -17.55 10.25 1.06
CA HIS A 118 -17.49 11.63 1.58
C HIS A 118 -17.45 12.68 0.46
N TRP A 119 -16.99 12.30 -0.75
CA TRP A 119 -17.05 13.14 -1.95
C TRP A 119 -18.23 12.80 -2.86
N GLY A 120 -19.20 12.00 -2.39
CA GLY A 120 -20.38 11.62 -3.16
C GLY A 120 -20.11 10.63 -4.29
N LEU A 121 -18.98 9.92 -4.26
CA LEU A 121 -18.63 8.90 -5.25
C LEU A 121 -19.13 7.52 -4.80
N ASP A 122 -19.95 6.88 -5.63
CA ASP A 122 -20.45 5.53 -5.40
C ASP A 122 -19.44 4.50 -5.92
N THR A 123 -18.63 3.96 -5.01
CA THR A 123 -17.54 3.02 -5.36
C THR A 123 -17.72 1.69 -4.66
N HIS A 124 -17.24 0.60 -5.28
CA HIS A 124 -17.40 -0.75 -4.76
C HIS A 124 -16.15 -1.62 -5.01
N PRO A 125 -15.85 -2.59 -4.12
CA PRO A 125 -14.88 -3.64 -4.42
C PRO A 125 -15.47 -4.65 -5.40
N ARG A 126 -14.60 -5.37 -6.10
CA ARG A 126 -14.99 -6.41 -7.05
C ARG A 126 -14.46 -7.78 -6.63
N GLY A 127 -15.31 -8.80 -6.66
CA GLY A 127 -14.91 -10.16 -6.31
C GLY A 127 -13.98 -10.81 -7.34
N ASP A 128 -13.99 -10.33 -8.58
CA ASP A 128 -13.20 -10.84 -9.70
C ASP A 128 -11.92 -10.03 -9.97
N ALA A 129 -11.75 -8.87 -9.33
CA ALA A 129 -10.60 -7.99 -9.53
C ALA A 129 -10.26 -7.21 -8.24
N PRO A 130 -9.02 -7.31 -7.71
CA PRO A 130 -8.62 -6.56 -6.52
C PRO A 130 -8.64 -5.05 -6.73
N GLY A 131 -9.21 -4.31 -5.77
CA GLY A 131 -9.27 -2.85 -5.80
C GLY A 131 -10.70 -2.31 -5.64
N VAL A 132 -10.82 -0.99 -5.71
CA VAL A 132 -12.10 -0.27 -5.60
C VAL A 132 -12.38 0.47 -6.91
N TYR A 133 -13.61 0.36 -7.39
CA TYR A 133 -14.02 0.80 -8.71
C TYR A 133 -15.22 1.75 -8.61
N LEU A 134 -15.30 2.70 -9.53
CA LEU A 134 -16.45 3.59 -9.73
C LEU A 134 -17.25 3.07 -10.92
N GLY A 135 -18.55 2.84 -10.76
CA GLY A 135 -19.45 2.38 -11.82
C GLY A 135 -20.62 1.54 -11.32
#